data_AF-A0A0L0CE03-F1
#
_entry.id   AF-A0A0L0CE03-F1
#
_cell.length_a   1.000
_cell.length_b   1.000
_cell.length_c   1.000
_cell.angle_alpha   90.00
_cell.angle_beta   90.00
_cell.angle_gamma   90.00
#
_symmetry.space_group_name_H-M   'P 1'
#
loop_
_entity.id
_entity.type
_entity.pdbx_description
1 polymer ?
#
loop_
_entity_poly.entity_id
_entity_poly.type
_entity_poly.pdbx_seq_one_letter_code
_entity_poly.pdbx_strand_id
1 'polypeptide(L)'
;MNYGRKTPSTYRSNPSVYSHTTGRSSTNLHTVKSRSTRSVRIPWYQRPILKNNQYIDIQKNAMMIGLFAIFLALFTIGTAIFDIYCLAMAAPGSTHYGYYIISYEFVYVGNKHVRNMLMVFALFSLVLGVIILFTSILLVVALRKEYERKILPWLWTFAIFTVWRFLSLLFFAIVNDLYFAYNAVMVFLWSVFVLICIIGWCVVYSLFLELVDLTKLEDLAHLRMGTMASLHASTANSLAGSRPTTPHSTVSTMPVG
;
A
#
# COMPACT_ATOMS: atom_id res chain seq x y z
N MET A 1 -30.75 -77.90 -13.02
CA MET A 1 -29.49 -77.23 -13.40
C MET A 1 -28.47 -77.41 -12.28
N ASN A 2 -27.33 -78.00 -12.65
CA ASN A 2 -25.98 -77.87 -12.10
C ASN A 2 -25.71 -77.92 -10.56
N TYR A 3 -25.15 -79.07 -10.16
CA TYR A 3 -23.86 -79.31 -9.48
C TYR A 3 -23.35 -78.34 -8.38
N GLY A 4 -22.93 -78.92 -7.24
CA GLY A 4 -21.76 -78.40 -6.50
C GLY A 4 -21.74 -78.64 -4.98
N ARG A 5 -21.23 -79.79 -4.56
CA ARG A 5 -20.96 -80.20 -3.17
C ARG A 5 -19.58 -79.68 -2.69
N LYS A 6 -19.41 -79.51 -1.36
CA LYS A 6 -18.20 -79.73 -0.50
C LYS A 6 -17.74 -78.52 0.33
N THR A 7 -17.73 -78.70 1.66
CA THR A 7 -16.96 -77.97 2.69
C THR A 7 -15.46 -78.34 2.62
N PRO A 8 -14.49 -77.56 3.17
CA PRO A 8 -14.03 -77.84 4.55
C PRO A 8 -13.51 -76.63 5.37
N SER A 9 -13.25 -76.94 6.63
CA SER A 9 -12.73 -76.16 7.75
C SER A 9 -11.21 -75.95 7.74
N THR A 10 -10.76 -75.03 8.62
CA THR A 10 -9.47 -75.02 9.37
C THR A 10 -8.20 -74.69 8.59
N TYR A 11 -7.50 -73.58 8.92
CA TYR A 11 -6.19 -73.60 9.61
C TYR A 11 -5.62 -72.19 9.81
N ARG A 12 -5.12 -71.96 11.03
CA ARG A 12 -4.10 -70.95 11.44
C ARG A 12 -3.26 -70.37 10.29
N SER A 13 -3.22 -69.04 10.20
CA SER A 13 -2.00 -68.33 9.83
C SER A 13 -1.70 -67.27 10.89
N ASN A 14 -0.46 -67.27 11.37
CA ASN A 14 0.06 -66.45 12.46
C ASN A 14 -0.13 -64.95 12.21
N PRO A 15 -0.39 -64.13 13.25
CA PRO A 15 -0.14 -62.69 13.17
C PRO A 15 1.38 -62.49 13.05
N SER A 16 1.81 -61.74 12.04
CA SER A 16 3.21 -61.35 11.92
C SER A 16 3.62 -60.49 13.12
N VAL A 17 4.66 -60.94 13.82
CA VAL A 17 5.21 -60.38 15.07
C VAL A 17 6.00 -59.06 14.84
N TYR A 18 5.77 -58.37 13.73
CA TYR A 18 6.46 -57.13 13.35
C TYR A 18 5.50 -55.98 13.02
N SER A 19 4.39 -55.88 13.73
CA SER A 19 3.49 -54.71 13.69
C SER A 19 3.38 -54.03 15.05
N HIS A 20 4.51 -53.86 15.74
CA HIS A 20 4.58 -52.95 16.88
C HIS A 20 5.56 -51.81 16.61
N THR A 21 4.96 -50.67 16.26
CA THR A 21 5.30 -49.34 16.77
C THR A 21 6.72 -48.82 16.53
N THR A 22 6.87 -48.09 15.43
CA THR A 22 7.64 -46.84 15.46
C THR A 22 6.78 -45.70 14.95
N GLY A 23 6.35 -44.87 15.90
CA GLY A 23 6.02 -43.47 15.66
C GLY A 23 4.72 -43.21 14.90
N ARG A 24 3.61 -43.17 15.63
CA ARG A 24 2.55 -42.20 15.34
C ARG A 24 3.18 -40.79 15.25
N SER A 25 3.52 -40.36 14.04
CA SER A 25 3.41 -38.96 13.66
C SER A 25 2.09 -38.77 12.90
N SER A 26 1.00 -39.18 13.56
CA SER A 26 -0.27 -38.47 13.42
C SER A 26 -0.10 -37.09 14.05
N THR A 27 0.80 -36.27 13.53
CA THR A 27 0.84 -34.85 13.84
C THR A 27 -0.36 -34.21 13.18
N ASN A 28 -1.50 -34.35 13.87
CA ASN A 28 -2.53 -33.34 14.02
C ASN A 28 -2.75 -32.45 12.79
N LEU A 29 -3.06 -33.04 11.64
CA LEU A 29 -3.88 -32.38 10.63
C LEU A 29 -5.34 -32.38 11.11
N HIS A 30 -5.55 -31.79 12.30
CA HIS A 30 -6.85 -31.31 12.69
C HIS A 30 -7.14 -30.13 11.76
N THR A 31 -7.86 -30.41 10.67
CA THR A 31 -8.57 -29.46 9.81
C THR A 31 -9.44 -28.46 10.62
N VAL A 32 -9.59 -28.68 11.93
CA VAL A 32 -10.24 -27.80 12.94
C VAL A 32 -9.45 -26.51 13.23
N LYS A 33 -8.18 -26.38 12.79
CA LYS A 33 -7.45 -25.09 12.79
C LYS A 33 -7.26 -24.49 11.40
N SER A 34 -8.22 -24.68 10.50
CA SER A 34 -8.55 -23.60 9.58
C SER A 34 -9.10 -22.44 10.43
N ARG A 35 -8.20 -21.72 11.11
CA ARG A 35 -8.56 -20.43 11.71
C ARG A 35 -8.99 -19.59 10.53
N SER A 36 -10.30 -19.43 10.41
CA SER A 36 -10.91 -18.48 9.52
C SER A 36 -10.12 -17.17 9.63
N THR A 37 -9.49 -16.76 8.53
CA THR A 37 -8.79 -15.47 8.42
C THR A 37 -9.72 -14.30 8.77
N ARG A 38 -11.03 -14.55 8.81
CA ARG A 38 -12.10 -13.69 9.33
C ARG A 38 -11.91 -13.20 10.77
N SER A 39 -11.09 -13.87 11.60
CA SER A 39 -10.86 -13.46 13.00
C SER A 39 -9.50 -12.79 13.27
N VAL A 40 -8.65 -12.60 12.26
CA VAL A 40 -7.43 -11.83 12.46
C VAL A 40 -7.83 -10.38 12.69
N ARG A 41 -7.66 -9.90 13.92
CA ARG A 41 -8.01 -8.55 14.34
C ARG A 41 -7.05 -7.58 13.64
N ILE A 42 -7.44 -7.10 12.46
CA ILE A 42 -6.64 -6.16 11.68
C ILE A 42 -6.49 -4.86 12.48
N PRO A 43 -5.26 -4.39 12.77
CA PRO A 43 -5.00 -3.11 13.41
C PRO A 43 -5.71 -1.97 12.68
N TRP A 44 -6.14 -0.94 13.41
CA TRP A 44 -6.97 0.15 12.86
C TRP A 44 -6.29 0.88 11.68
N TYR A 45 -4.96 1.00 11.69
CA TYR A 45 -4.16 1.62 10.62
C TYR A 45 -3.96 0.72 9.39
N GLN A 46 -4.42 -0.53 9.41
CA GLN A 46 -4.34 -1.45 8.27
C GLN A 46 -5.71 -1.68 7.62
N ARG A 47 -6.75 -1.00 8.09
CA ARG A 47 -8.10 -1.09 7.51
C ARG A 47 -8.26 -0.02 6.43
N PRO A 48 -8.68 -0.37 5.21
CA PRO A 48 -8.99 0.63 4.19
C PRO A 48 -10.10 1.54 4.72
N ILE A 49 -9.84 2.85 4.67
CA ILE A 49 -10.73 3.89 5.22
C ILE A 49 -11.96 4.04 4.34
N LEU A 50 -11.77 3.98 3.02
CA LEU A 50 -12.82 3.96 2.01
C LEU A 50 -12.86 2.58 1.37
N LYS A 51 -14.06 2.08 1.11
CA LYS A 51 -14.29 0.84 0.36
C LYS A 51 -15.02 1.15 -0.93
N ASN A 52 -14.75 0.35 -1.96
CA ASN A 52 -15.52 0.41 -3.19
C ASN A 52 -17.01 0.28 -2.89
N ASN A 53 -17.78 1.23 -3.41
CA ASN A 53 -19.23 1.25 -3.33
C ASN A 53 -19.78 1.53 -4.73
N GLN A 54 -21.08 1.31 -4.94
CA GLN A 54 -21.73 1.47 -6.24
C GLN A 54 -21.55 2.86 -6.88
N TYR A 55 -21.20 3.88 -6.08
CA TYR A 55 -20.94 5.25 -6.53
C TYR A 55 -19.46 5.67 -6.51
N ILE A 56 -18.58 4.89 -5.86
CA ILE A 56 -17.19 5.27 -5.59
C ILE A 56 -16.29 4.12 -6.03
N ASP A 57 -15.65 4.33 -7.18
CA ASP A 57 -14.54 3.50 -7.66
C ASP A 57 -13.21 4.13 -7.17
N ILE A 58 -12.56 3.44 -6.25
CA ILE A 58 -11.32 3.89 -5.60
C ILE A 58 -10.19 4.04 -6.62
N GLN A 59 -10.08 3.16 -7.61
CA GLN A 59 -8.98 3.19 -8.57
C GLN A 59 -9.12 4.39 -9.53
N LYS A 60 -10.34 4.63 -10.03
CA LYS A 60 -10.63 5.82 -10.85
C LYS A 60 -10.41 7.11 -10.06
N ASN A 61 -10.88 7.16 -8.81
CA ASN A 61 -10.71 8.34 -7.96
C ASN A 61 -9.24 8.59 -7.60
N ALA A 62 -8.44 7.55 -7.33
CA ALA A 62 -7.01 7.70 -7.09
C ALA A 62 -6.26 8.28 -8.30
N MET A 63 -6.64 7.87 -9.53
CA MET A 63 -6.09 8.45 -10.75
C MET A 63 -6.47 9.93 -10.91
N MET A 64 -7.72 10.30 -10.61
CA MET A 64 -8.16 11.69 -10.60
C MET A 64 -7.41 12.52 -9.55
N ILE A 65 -7.17 11.97 -8.36
CA ILE A 65 -6.38 12.62 -7.30
C ILE A 65 -4.92 12.80 -7.72
N GLY A 66 -4.32 11.82 -8.39
CA GLY A 66 -2.97 11.96 -8.94
C GLY A 66 -2.85 13.11 -9.94
N LEU A 67 -3.82 13.26 -10.83
CA LEU A 67 -3.87 14.37 -11.79
C LEU A 67 -4.13 15.72 -11.09
N PHE A 68 -5.07 15.74 -10.14
CA PHE A 68 -5.33 16.91 -9.30
C PHE A 68 -4.08 17.35 -8.54
N ALA A 69 -3.30 16.41 -7.99
CA ALA A 69 -2.07 16.72 -7.26
C ALA A 69 -1.00 17.36 -8.15
N ILE A 70 -0.91 16.99 -9.43
CA ILE A 70 -0.04 17.65 -10.41
C ILE A 70 -0.48 19.09 -10.65
N PHE A 71 -1.79 19.31 -10.88
CA PHE A 71 -2.34 20.66 -11.06
C PHE A 71 -2.11 21.51 -9.80
N LEU A 72 -2.40 20.96 -8.62
CA LEU A 72 -2.20 21.62 -7.34
C LEU A 72 -0.73 22.00 -7.12
N ALA A 73 0.21 21.13 -7.49
CA ALA A 73 1.64 21.42 -7.38
C ALA A 73 2.05 22.60 -8.28
N LEU A 74 1.60 22.62 -9.54
CA LEU A 74 1.85 23.74 -10.46
C LEU A 74 1.23 25.04 -9.95
N PHE A 75 -0.01 24.98 -9.46
CA PHE A 75 -0.69 26.12 -8.86
C PHE A 75 0.05 26.63 -7.61
N THR A 76 0.55 25.73 -6.77
CA THR A 76 1.34 26.07 -5.58
C THR A 76 2.66 26.74 -5.96
N ILE A 77 3.36 26.24 -6.98
CA ILE A 77 4.61 26.84 -7.46
C ILE A 77 4.34 28.26 -7.99
N GLY A 78 3.32 28.41 -8.83
CA GLY A 78 2.95 29.71 -9.42
C GLY A 78 2.56 30.73 -8.36
N THR A 79 1.69 30.35 -7.42
CA THR A 79 1.28 31.23 -6.31
C THR A 79 2.42 31.53 -5.34
N ALA A 80 3.31 30.57 -5.05
CA ALA A 80 4.46 30.83 -4.18
C ALA A 80 5.48 31.81 -4.79
N ILE A 81 5.75 31.71 -6.11
CA ILE A 81 6.61 32.68 -6.80
C ILE A 81 5.96 34.06 -6.78
N PHE A 82 4.65 34.13 -7.04
CA PHE A 82 3.88 35.36 -6.98
C PHE A 82 3.91 35.99 -5.57
N ASP A 83 3.70 35.21 -4.52
CA ASP A 83 3.75 35.65 -3.13
C ASP A 83 5.14 36.22 -2.78
N ILE A 84 6.22 35.52 -3.16
CA ILE A 84 7.59 36.01 -2.94
C ILE A 84 7.82 37.35 -3.66
N TYR A 85 7.36 37.48 -4.90
CA TYR A 85 7.49 38.71 -5.68
C TYR A 85 6.74 39.88 -5.02
N CYS A 86 5.49 39.67 -4.61
CA CYS A 86 4.70 40.69 -3.90
C CYS A 86 5.33 41.09 -2.57
N LEU A 87 5.82 40.12 -1.78
CA LEU A 87 6.47 40.39 -0.49
C LEU A 87 7.83 41.09 -0.66
N ALA A 88 8.57 40.80 -1.73
CA ALA A 88 9.84 41.45 -2.03
C ALA A 88 9.65 42.92 -2.45
N MET A 89 8.62 43.20 -3.26
CA MET A 89 8.29 44.56 -3.65
C MET A 89 7.67 45.37 -2.52
N ALA A 90 7.01 44.75 -1.55
CA ALA A 90 6.53 45.41 -0.33
C ALA A 90 7.68 45.85 0.63
N ALA A 91 8.92 45.93 0.16
CA ALA A 91 10.05 46.42 0.92
C ALA A 91 10.14 47.96 0.93
N PRO A 92 10.40 48.59 2.10
CA PRO A 92 10.53 50.05 2.17
C PRO A 92 11.71 50.50 1.31
N GLY A 93 11.45 51.40 0.34
CA GLY A 93 12.42 51.88 -0.64
C GLY A 93 12.26 51.29 -2.06
N SER A 94 11.29 50.41 -2.28
CA SER A 94 10.90 49.93 -3.62
C SER A 94 10.11 51.02 -4.38
N THR A 95 10.55 51.37 -5.60
CA THR A 95 9.81 52.25 -6.50
C THR A 95 8.80 51.45 -7.31
N HIS A 96 7.51 51.71 -7.09
CA HIS A 96 6.43 50.99 -7.76
C HIS A 96 5.92 51.77 -8.97
N TYR A 97 6.07 51.22 -10.18
CA TYR A 97 5.25 51.64 -11.32
C TYR A 97 3.87 51.01 -11.15
N GLY A 98 2.86 51.84 -10.89
CA GLY A 98 1.48 51.41 -10.62
C GLY A 98 0.90 50.58 -11.75
N TYR A 99 0.97 49.26 -11.63
CA TYR A 99 0.03 48.37 -12.29
C TYR A 99 -1.19 48.20 -11.38
N TYR A 100 -2.23 48.97 -11.71
CA TYR A 100 -3.52 49.15 -11.03
C TYR A 100 -4.41 47.90 -10.87
N ILE A 101 -3.86 46.68 -11.00
CA ILE A 101 -4.66 45.45 -10.84
C ILE A 101 -4.44 44.82 -9.46
N ILE A 102 -3.27 45.00 -8.83
CA ILE A 102 -2.96 44.45 -7.51
C ILE A 102 -2.22 45.53 -6.70
N SER A 103 -2.93 46.25 -5.82
CA SER A 103 -2.31 47.22 -4.91
C SER A 103 -1.30 46.53 -3.98
N TYR A 104 -0.06 47.01 -3.96
CA TYR A 104 0.98 46.48 -3.07
C TYR A 104 0.76 46.81 -1.58
N GLU A 105 -0.30 47.55 -1.26
CA GLU A 105 -0.86 47.73 0.09
C GLU A 105 -1.57 46.49 0.64
N PHE A 106 -1.81 45.45 -0.17
CA PHE A 106 -2.56 44.25 0.23
C PHE A 106 -1.81 43.27 1.15
N VAL A 107 -0.50 43.49 1.34
CA VAL A 107 0.36 42.69 2.21
C VAL A 107 0.56 43.46 3.51
N TYR A 108 0.59 42.77 4.66
CA TYR A 108 0.90 43.40 5.94
C TYR A 108 2.33 44.01 5.94
N VAL A 109 2.48 45.24 5.45
CA VAL A 109 3.75 45.98 5.32
C VAL A 109 4.20 46.55 6.67
N GLY A 110 3.34 46.51 7.70
CA GLY A 110 3.60 47.16 8.98
C GLY A 110 4.77 46.60 9.79
N ASN A 111 5.15 45.32 9.60
CA ASN A 111 6.22 44.69 10.38
C ASN A 111 7.15 43.79 9.53
N LYS A 112 8.45 44.12 9.55
CA LYS A 112 9.52 43.36 8.86
C LYS A 112 9.56 41.89 9.24
N HIS A 113 9.31 41.55 10.51
CA HIS A 113 9.35 40.16 10.98
C HIS A 113 8.24 39.32 10.38
N VAL A 114 7.03 39.90 10.31
CA VAL A 114 5.85 39.24 9.74
C VAL A 114 6.06 38.99 8.25
N ARG A 115 6.49 40.01 7.50
CA ARG A 115 6.79 39.86 6.06
C ARG A 115 7.86 38.79 5.78
N ASN A 116 8.95 38.79 6.55
CA ASN A 116 10.01 37.79 6.39
C ASN A 116 9.49 36.37 6.69
N MET A 117 8.60 36.22 7.68
CA MET A 117 7.96 34.94 7.97
C MET A 117 7.05 34.49 6.81
N LEU A 118 6.26 35.39 6.22
CA LEU A 118 5.45 35.07 5.03
C LEU A 118 6.33 34.65 3.84
N MET A 119 7.49 35.30 3.63
CA MET A 119 8.43 34.90 2.59
C MET A 119 8.99 33.49 2.83
N VAL A 120 9.30 33.14 4.09
CA VAL A 120 9.73 31.79 4.46
C VAL A 120 8.61 30.78 4.19
N PHE A 121 7.36 31.09 4.53
CA PHE A 121 6.21 30.23 4.21
C PHE A 121 6.04 29.99 2.71
N ALA A 122 6.21 31.03 1.90
CA ALA A 122 6.15 30.92 0.44
C ALA A 122 7.32 30.09 -0.13
N LEU A 123 8.55 30.30 0.37
CA LEU A 123 9.73 29.52 -0.04
C LEU A 123 9.58 28.03 0.25
N PHE A 124 9.15 27.65 1.46
CA PHE A 124 8.91 26.26 1.79
C PHE A 124 7.75 25.66 0.96
N SER A 125 6.70 26.45 0.70
CA SER A 125 5.60 26.01 -0.17
C SER A 125 6.05 25.78 -1.61
N LEU A 126 7.01 26.58 -2.11
CA LEU A 126 7.64 26.38 -3.42
C LEU A 126 8.42 25.07 -3.46
N VAL A 127 9.32 24.84 -2.49
CA VAL A 127 10.13 23.62 -2.41
C VAL A 127 9.25 22.38 -2.30
N LEU A 128 8.25 22.41 -1.41
CA LEU A 128 7.31 21.30 -1.26
C LEU A 128 6.47 21.11 -2.53
N GLY A 129 6.04 22.19 -3.20
CA GLY A 129 5.34 22.13 -4.48
C GLY A 129 6.13 21.38 -5.55
N VAL A 130 7.44 21.63 -5.65
CA VAL A 130 8.34 20.91 -6.56
C VAL A 130 8.43 19.42 -6.19
N ILE A 131 8.59 19.09 -4.91
CA ILE A 131 8.62 17.70 -4.42
C ILE A 131 7.31 16.97 -4.74
N ILE A 132 6.16 17.62 -4.51
CA ILE A 132 4.84 17.07 -4.82
C ILE A 132 4.66 16.86 -6.32
N LEU A 133 5.18 17.75 -7.16
CA LEU A 133 5.13 17.58 -8.63
C LEU A 133 5.79 16.27 -9.06
N PHE A 134 7.03 16.04 -8.62
CA PHE A 134 7.77 14.81 -8.97
C PHE A 134 7.11 13.55 -8.40
N THR A 135 6.74 13.59 -7.12
CA THR A 135 6.10 12.44 -6.48
C THR A 135 4.72 12.14 -7.06
N SER A 136 3.97 13.15 -7.55
CA SER A 136 2.66 12.95 -8.17
C SER A 136 2.76 12.35 -9.57
N ILE A 137 3.80 12.70 -10.34
CA ILE A 137 4.09 12.02 -11.61
C ILE A 137 4.44 10.55 -11.35
N LEU A 138 5.26 10.28 -10.34
CA LEU A 138 5.58 8.90 -9.93
C LEU A 138 4.33 8.14 -9.48
N LEU A 139 3.41 8.78 -8.76
CA LEU A 139 2.14 8.18 -8.37
C LEU A 139 1.32 7.75 -9.58
N VAL A 140 1.12 8.63 -10.58
CA VAL A 140 0.33 8.31 -11.77
C VAL A 140 0.94 7.12 -12.54
N VAL A 141 2.27 7.08 -12.66
CA VAL A 141 2.97 5.95 -13.28
C VAL A 141 2.84 4.67 -12.44
N ALA A 142 2.92 4.78 -11.11
CA ALA A 142 2.76 3.66 -10.19
C ALA A 142 1.34 3.09 -10.23
N LEU A 143 0.32 3.94 -10.28
CA LEU A 143 -1.08 3.54 -10.40
C LEU A 143 -1.37 2.84 -11.73
N ARG A 144 -0.79 3.30 -12.85
CA ARG A 144 -0.95 2.65 -14.16
C ARG A 144 -0.32 1.25 -14.21
N LYS A 145 0.78 1.04 -13.49
CA LYS A 145 1.53 -0.23 -13.47
C LYS A 145 1.28 -1.07 -12.21
N GLU A 146 0.34 -0.64 -11.37
CA GLU A 146 -0.05 -1.27 -10.10
C GLU A 146 1.13 -1.54 -9.15
N TYR A 147 2.15 -0.68 -9.17
CA TYR A 147 3.34 -0.83 -8.31
C TYR A 147 3.12 -0.25 -6.91
N GLU A 148 2.75 -1.10 -5.96
CA GLU A 148 2.39 -0.70 -4.59
C GLU A 148 3.49 0.09 -3.88
N ARG A 149 4.74 -0.39 -3.93
CA ARG A 149 5.83 0.24 -3.18
C ARG A 149 6.19 1.63 -3.69
N LYS A 150 5.86 1.94 -4.95
CA LYS A 150 6.14 3.25 -5.55
C LYS A 150 5.12 4.32 -5.15
N ILE A 151 4.03 3.94 -4.49
CA ILE A 151 3.01 4.87 -3.96
C ILE A 151 3.47 5.51 -2.65
N LEU A 152 4.30 4.81 -1.86
CA LEU A 152 4.75 5.26 -0.53
C LEU A 152 5.40 6.66 -0.49
N PRO A 153 6.32 7.03 -1.40
CA PRO A 153 6.95 8.34 -1.37
C PRO A 153 5.93 9.47 -1.46
N TRP A 154 4.94 9.33 -2.36
CA TRP A 154 3.86 10.31 -2.51
C TRP A 154 3.01 10.41 -1.24
N LEU A 155 2.71 9.28 -0.60
CA LEU A 155 1.87 9.26 0.59
C LEU A 155 2.46 10.07 1.74
N TRP A 156 3.77 9.95 1.97
CA TRP A 156 4.49 10.69 3.01
C TRP A 156 4.66 12.16 2.65
N THR A 157 5.11 12.47 1.44
CA THR A 157 5.35 13.87 1.04
C THR A 157 4.03 14.65 0.97
N PHE A 158 2.96 14.05 0.46
CA PHE A 158 1.65 14.69 0.34
C PHE A 158 1.00 14.94 1.71
N ALA A 159 1.19 14.05 2.69
CA ALA A 159 0.76 14.29 4.07
C ALA A 159 1.47 15.51 4.69
N ILE A 160 2.80 15.54 4.61
CA ILE A 160 3.61 16.65 5.14
C ILE A 160 3.23 17.96 4.45
N PHE A 161 3.05 17.93 3.13
CA PHE A 161 2.60 19.07 2.35
C PHE A 161 1.23 19.57 2.80
N THR A 162 0.27 18.67 3.02
CA THR A 162 -1.09 19.05 3.46
C THR A 162 -1.07 19.72 4.83
N VAL A 163 -0.30 19.19 5.77
CA VAL A 163 -0.13 19.79 7.12
C VAL A 163 0.55 21.16 7.02
N TRP A 164 1.65 21.25 6.28
CA TRP A 164 2.35 22.52 6.06
C TRP A 164 1.43 23.56 5.43
N ARG A 165 0.63 23.16 4.44
CA ARG A 165 -0.28 24.07 3.73
C ARG A 165 -1.39 24.56 4.64
N PHE A 166 -1.94 23.69 5.49
CA PHE A 166 -2.93 24.09 6.49
C PHE A 166 -2.36 25.13 7.47
N LEU A 167 -1.13 24.92 7.96
CA LEU A 167 -0.46 25.88 8.85
C LEU A 167 -0.17 27.22 8.14
N SER A 168 0.32 27.17 6.90
CA SER A 168 0.57 28.36 6.08
C SER A 168 -0.71 29.14 5.79
N LEU A 169 -1.82 28.44 5.55
CA LEU A 169 -3.14 29.04 5.32
C LEU A 169 -3.63 29.76 6.57
N LEU A 170 -3.56 29.12 7.73
CA LEU A 170 -3.98 29.69 9.00
C LEU A 170 -3.17 30.96 9.32
N PHE A 171 -1.86 30.92 9.13
CA PHE A 171 -1.01 32.08 9.36
C PHE A 171 -1.32 33.23 8.38
N PHE A 172 -1.49 32.92 7.09
CA PHE A 172 -1.86 33.91 6.08
C PHE A 172 -3.21 34.57 6.37
N ALA A 173 -4.21 33.79 6.81
CA ALA A 173 -5.54 34.30 7.15
C ALA A 173 -5.56 35.20 8.40
N ILE A 174 -4.64 34.99 9.35
CA ILE A 174 -4.54 35.82 10.55
C ILE A 174 -3.79 37.13 10.25
N VAL A 175 -2.72 37.05 9.47
CA VAL A 175 -1.82 38.17 9.24
C VAL A 175 -2.36 39.14 8.20
N ASN A 176 -3.00 38.63 7.14
CA ASN A 176 -3.48 39.47 6.05
C ASN A 176 -4.93 39.88 6.28
N ASP A 177 -5.22 41.12 5.92
CA ASP A 177 -6.58 41.63 5.99
C ASP A 177 -7.44 40.98 4.88
N LEU A 178 -8.54 40.33 5.30
CA LEU A 178 -9.51 39.71 4.40
C LEU A 178 -10.48 40.73 3.80
N TYR A 179 -10.42 42.02 4.20
CA TYR A 179 -11.19 43.07 3.54
C TYR A 179 -10.86 43.17 2.05
N PHE A 180 -9.61 42.89 1.67
CA PHE A 180 -9.20 42.87 0.28
C PHE A 180 -9.65 41.59 -0.43
N ALA A 181 -10.37 41.77 -1.54
CA ALA A 181 -10.97 40.68 -2.31
C ALA A 181 -9.95 39.61 -2.75
N TYR A 182 -8.72 40.00 -3.10
CA TYR A 182 -7.66 39.06 -3.45
C TYR A 182 -7.34 38.09 -2.30
N ASN A 183 -7.10 38.62 -1.10
CA ASN A 183 -6.78 37.80 0.08
C ASN A 183 -7.95 36.89 0.46
N ALA A 184 -9.18 37.43 0.41
CA ALA A 184 -10.39 36.65 0.68
C ALA A 184 -10.57 35.48 -0.30
N VAL A 185 -10.43 35.73 -1.61
CA VAL A 185 -10.56 34.70 -2.65
C VAL A 185 -9.46 33.65 -2.54
N MET A 186 -8.21 34.07 -2.26
CA MET A 186 -7.11 33.13 -2.09
C MET A 186 -7.30 32.23 -0.85
N VAL A 187 -7.70 32.78 0.29
CA VAL A 187 -7.99 31.99 1.50
C VAL A 187 -9.13 31.00 1.24
N PHE A 188 -10.19 31.43 0.54
CA PHE A 188 -11.31 30.56 0.19
C PHE A 188 -10.87 29.40 -0.72
N LEU A 189 -10.17 29.69 -1.83
CA LEU A 189 -9.67 28.67 -2.77
C LEU A 189 -8.75 27.68 -2.06
N TRP A 190 -7.80 28.18 -1.26
CA TRP A 190 -6.88 27.32 -0.53
C TRP A 190 -7.58 26.47 0.52
N SER A 191 -8.66 26.96 1.14
CA SER A 191 -9.47 26.16 2.09
C SER A 191 -10.13 24.98 1.39
N VAL A 192 -10.70 25.20 0.21
CA VAL A 192 -11.29 24.13 -0.62
C VAL A 192 -10.21 23.12 -1.05
N PHE A 193 -9.04 23.59 -1.49
CA PHE A 193 -7.95 22.70 -1.88
C PHE A 193 -7.44 21.84 -0.73
N VAL A 194 -7.32 22.38 0.49
CA VAL A 194 -6.91 21.58 1.66
C VAL A 194 -7.93 20.47 1.96
N LEU A 195 -9.23 20.75 1.87
CA LEU A 195 -10.27 19.71 2.04
C LEU A 195 -10.13 18.60 1.00
N ILE A 196 -9.94 18.96 -0.27
CA ILE A 196 -9.72 18.00 -1.35
C ILE A 196 -8.43 17.20 -1.11
N CYS A 197 -7.37 17.82 -0.58
CA CYS A 197 -6.12 17.13 -0.24
C CYS A 197 -6.33 16.06 0.83
N ILE A 198 -7.07 16.37 1.90
CA ILE A 198 -7.36 15.42 2.97
C ILE A 198 -8.14 14.22 2.42
N ILE A 199 -9.19 14.48 1.63
CA ILE A 199 -9.99 13.42 0.99
C ILE A 199 -9.13 12.61 0.02
N GLY A 200 -8.34 13.28 -0.81
CA GLY A 200 -7.47 12.66 -1.80
C GLY A 200 -6.41 11.77 -1.17
N TRP A 201 -5.81 12.21 -0.06
CA TRP A 201 -4.87 11.40 0.70
C TRP A 201 -5.54 10.13 1.24
N CYS A 202 -6.75 10.25 1.81
CA CYS A 202 -7.52 9.10 2.29
C CYS A 202 -7.87 8.10 1.17
N VAL A 203 -8.20 8.59 -0.03
CA VAL A 203 -8.49 7.73 -1.21
C VAL A 203 -7.26 6.94 -1.62
N VAL A 204 -6.11 7.61 -1.83
CA VAL A 204 -4.88 6.95 -2.27
C VAL A 204 -4.34 6.02 -1.18
N TYR A 205 -4.49 6.38 0.09
CA TYR A 205 -4.12 5.51 1.21
C TYR A 205 -4.99 4.25 1.27
N SER A 206 -6.30 4.39 1.05
CA SER A 206 -7.21 3.23 1.01
C SER A 206 -6.86 2.29 -0.13
N LEU A 207 -6.57 2.85 -1.32
CA LEU A 207 -6.10 2.06 -2.46
C LEU A 207 -4.78 1.34 -2.16
N PHE A 208 -3.82 2.04 -1.54
CA PHE A 208 -2.54 1.44 -1.16
C PHE A 208 -2.72 0.22 -0.23
N LEU A 209 -3.65 0.31 0.74
CA LEU A 209 -3.95 -0.82 1.62
C LEU A 209 -4.62 -1.98 0.87
N GLU A 210 -5.49 -1.70 -0.10
CA GLU A 210 -6.12 -2.74 -0.94
C GLU A 210 -5.09 -3.48 -1.80
N LEU A 211 -4.15 -2.77 -2.44
CA LEU A 211 -3.09 -3.42 -3.23
C LEU A 211 -2.25 -4.33 -2.33
N VAL A 212 -1.75 -3.81 -1.20
CA VAL A 212 -0.89 -4.59 -0.29
C VAL A 212 -1.58 -5.86 0.23
N ASP A 213 -2.90 -5.82 0.43
CA ASP A 213 -3.64 -7.02 0.82
C ASP A 213 -3.74 -8.02 -0.34
N LEU A 214 -3.97 -7.55 -1.58
CA LEU A 214 -3.97 -8.39 -2.78
C LEU A 214 -2.63 -9.08 -3.01
N THR A 215 -1.50 -8.36 -2.96
CA THR A 215 -0.17 -8.98 -3.12
C THR A 215 0.13 -10.02 -2.05
N LYS A 216 -0.29 -9.80 -0.81
CA LYS A 216 -0.15 -10.83 0.25
C LYS A 216 -0.99 -12.06 -0.03
N LEU A 217 -2.19 -11.89 -0.57
CA LEU A 217 -3.06 -12.99 -0.95
C LEU A 217 -2.49 -13.77 -2.14
N GLU A 218 -1.91 -13.07 -3.12
CA GLU A 218 -1.20 -13.65 -4.26
C GLU A 218 0.03 -14.46 -3.80
N ASP A 219 0.89 -13.88 -2.96
CA ASP A 219 2.05 -14.57 -2.39
C ASP A 219 1.65 -15.82 -1.61
N LEU A 220 0.57 -15.72 -0.81
CA LEU A 220 0.05 -16.85 -0.04
C LEU A 220 -0.53 -17.94 -0.94
N ALA A 221 -1.19 -17.56 -2.04
CA ALA A 221 -1.70 -18.50 -3.04
C ALA A 221 -0.55 -19.20 -3.78
N HIS A 222 0.50 -18.47 -4.18
CA HIS A 222 1.71 -19.04 -4.78
C HIS A 222 2.41 -20.00 -3.83
N LEU A 223 2.55 -19.64 -2.55
CA LEU A 223 3.13 -20.52 -1.54
C LEU A 223 2.29 -21.79 -1.33
N ARG A 224 0.97 -21.68 -1.30
CA ARG A 224 0.08 -22.85 -1.18
C ARG A 224 0.11 -23.73 -2.42
N MET A 225 0.10 -23.15 -3.62
CA MET A 225 0.21 -23.90 -4.87
C MET A 225 1.58 -24.59 -4.98
N GLY A 226 2.67 -23.91 -4.61
CA GLY A 226 4.00 -24.50 -4.52
C GLY A 226 4.09 -25.62 -3.47
N THR A 227 3.42 -25.47 -2.33
CA THR A 227 3.35 -26.52 -1.30
C THR A 227 2.50 -27.70 -1.75
N MET A 228 1.40 -27.49 -2.47
CA MET A 228 0.58 -28.58 -3.03
C MET A 228 1.31 -29.30 -4.17
N ALA A 229 2.07 -28.57 -4.98
CA ALA A 229 2.95 -29.15 -6.00
C ALA A 229 4.09 -29.97 -5.38
N SER A 230 4.72 -29.50 -4.30
CA SER A 230 5.76 -30.25 -3.59
C SER A 230 5.20 -31.46 -2.84
N LEU A 231 4.02 -31.34 -2.24
CA LEU A 231 3.29 -32.48 -1.66
C LEU A 231 2.96 -33.51 -2.74
N HIS A 232 2.43 -33.08 -3.88
CA HIS A 232 2.13 -33.98 -5.00
C HIS A 232 3.38 -34.67 -5.56
N ALA A 233 4.51 -33.95 -5.68
CA ALA A 233 5.81 -34.51 -6.07
C ALA A 233 6.35 -35.52 -5.05
N SER A 234 6.19 -35.25 -3.76
CA SER A 234 6.59 -36.17 -2.69
C SER A 234 5.69 -37.41 -2.58
N THR A 235 4.40 -37.32 -2.93
CA THR A 235 3.52 -38.49 -3.05
C THR A 235 3.71 -39.25 -4.36
N ALA A 236 4.03 -38.57 -5.47
CA ALA A 236 4.30 -39.20 -6.76
C ALA A 236 5.59 -40.02 -6.75
N ASN A 237 6.65 -39.54 -6.07
CA ASN A 237 7.90 -40.29 -5.91
C ASN A 237 7.80 -41.44 -4.89
N SER A 238 6.71 -41.54 -4.12
CA SER A 238 6.47 -42.68 -3.21
C SER A 238 5.74 -43.86 -3.87
N LEU A 239 5.21 -43.68 -5.09
CA LEU A 239 4.55 -44.74 -5.87
C LEU A 239 5.51 -45.48 -6.84
N ALA A 240 6.69 -44.94 -7.10
CA ALA A 240 7.77 -45.63 -7.80
C ALA A 240 8.68 -46.30 -6.77
N GLY A 241 8.32 -47.53 -6.41
CA GLY A 241 8.89 -48.30 -5.31
C GLY A 241 10.42 -48.25 -5.20
N SER A 242 10.89 -47.79 -4.04
CA SER A 242 12.20 -48.13 -3.50
C SER A 242 12.27 -49.65 -3.29
N ARG A 243 12.77 -50.38 -4.29
CA ARG A 243 13.22 -51.76 -4.07
C ARG A 243 14.38 -51.72 -3.07
N PRO A 244 14.26 -52.31 -1.87
CA PRO A 244 15.43 -52.57 -1.04
C PRO A 244 16.17 -53.75 -1.69
N THR A 245 17.29 -53.49 -2.37
CA THR A 245 18.23 -54.56 -2.72
C THR A 245 19.19 -54.77 -1.55
N THR A 246 18.73 -55.50 -0.53
CA THR A 246 19.63 -56.09 0.48
C THR A 246 19.96 -57.52 0.06
N PRO A 247 21.24 -57.88 -0.15
CA PRO A 247 21.63 -59.23 -0.51
C PRO A 247 21.67 -60.09 0.76
N HIS A 248 20.72 -61.00 0.92
CA HIS A 248 20.83 -62.07 1.92
C HIS A 248 21.27 -63.38 1.24
N SER A 249 22.53 -63.72 1.48
CA SER A 249 23.07 -65.07 1.69
C SER A 249 22.67 -66.19 0.72
N THR A 250 23.47 -66.37 -0.34
CA THR A 250 23.72 -67.70 -0.90
C THR A 250 24.86 -68.35 -0.11
N VAL A 251 24.52 -69.26 0.79
CA VAL A 251 25.48 -70.19 1.41
C VAL A 251 25.96 -71.15 0.32
N SER A 252 27.27 -71.15 0.08
CA SER A 252 27.96 -72.12 -0.75
C SER A 252 27.99 -73.48 -0.05
N THR A 253 27.42 -74.50 -0.69
CA THR A 253 27.73 -75.89 -0.38
C THR A 253 28.21 -76.56 -1.66
N MET A 254 29.53 -76.70 -1.81
CA MET A 254 30.13 -77.66 -2.73
C MET A 254 29.76 -79.08 -2.30
N PRO A 255 29.48 -80.02 -3.24
CA PRO A 255 29.42 -81.43 -2.92
C PRO A 255 30.84 -81.97 -2.73
N VAL A 256 31.01 -82.83 -1.73
CA VAL A 256 32.16 -83.72 -1.61
C VAL A 256 31.92 -84.88 -2.58
N GLY A 257 32.88 -85.13 -3.47
CA GLY A 257 32.89 -86.24 -4.44
C GLY A 257 33.99 -86.05 -5.46
#